data_AF-A0A9D7RPD9-F1
#
_entry.id   AF-A0A9D7RPD9-F1
#
_cell.length_a   1.000
_cell.length_b   1.000
_cell.length_c   1.000
_cell.angle_alpha   90.00
_cell.angle_beta   90.00
_cell.angle_gamma   90.00
#
_symmetry.space_group_name_H-M   'P 1'
#
loop_
_entity.id
_entity.type
_entity.pdbx_description
1 polymer ?
#
loop_
_entity_poly.entity_id
_entity_poly.type
_entity_poly.pdbx_seq_one_letter_code
_entity_poly.pdbx_strand_id
1 'polypeptide(L)'
;MSIKVDVTVSFSPELKKALEDIKKPIDRSTAEKVGDDIVKDMKRLIATGQSPIKGNGRFPAYKDPKKYPGNRKSKTPVNLELTGDFLDDLTSKAISDPAGYATTITYDGQKSQDKERGHREGANGQPKRPTIPAASGEDFAVSIKTRYTNTLRDRIIAVLKGKG
;
A
#
# COMPACT_ATOMS: atom_id res chain seq x y z
N MET A 1 -14.21 1.92 11.95
CA MET A 1 -14.30 0.61 11.28
C MET A 1 -12.88 0.21 10.90
N SER A 2 -12.32 -0.83 11.52
CA SER A 2 -10.91 -1.20 11.37
C SER A 2 -10.76 -2.09 10.13
N ILE A 3 -9.92 -1.68 9.17
CA ILE A 3 -9.65 -2.42 7.93
C ILE A 3 -8.69 -3.57 8.26
N LYS A 4 -9.11 -4.82 7.99
CA LYS A 4 -8.26 -6.01 8.02
C LYS A 4 -7.84 -6.33 6.58
N VAL A 5 -6.54 -6.52 6.37
CA VAL A 5 -5.96 -6.92 5.09
C VAL A 5 -5.56 -8.39 5.22
N ASP A 6 -6.27 -9.29 4.54
CA ASP A 6 -5.90 -10.70 4.45
C ASP A 6 -4.95 -10.89 3.26
N VAL A 7 -3.64 -10.92 3.54
CA VAL A 7 -2.61 -11.16 2.53
C VAL A 7 -2.45 -12.66 2.32
N THR A 8 -3.00 -13.20 1.23
CA THR A 8 -2.80 -14.62 0.86
C THR A 8 -1.43 -14.80 0.18
N VAL A 9 -0.41 -15.17 0.95
CA VAL A 9 0.88 -15.62 0.42
C VAL A 9 0.79 -17.13 0.16
N SER A 10 0.95 -17.58 -1.09
CA SER A 10 0.99 -19.01 -1.42
C SER A 10 2.33 -19.61 -1.00
N PHE A 11 2.38 -20.20 0.19
CA PHE A 11 3.55 -20.93 0.68
C PHE A 11 3.52 -22.41 0.24
N SER A 12 4.68 -23.04 0.05
CA SER A 12 4.75 -24.49 -0.20
C SER A 12 4.16 -25.27 0.99
N PRO A 13 3.66 -26.51 0.78
CA PRO A 13 3.11 -27.32 1.85
C PRO A 13 4.08 -27.52 3.02
N GLU A 14 5.38 -27.67 2.76
CA GLU A 14 6.38 -27.80 3.84
C GLU A 14 6.54 -26.49 4.63
N LEU A 15 6.48 -25.35 3.95
CA LEU A 15 6.63 -24.04 4.58
C LEU A 15 5.39 -23.68 5.42
N LYS A 16 4.18 -24.07 4.98
CA LYS A 16 2.95 -23.93 5.79
C LYS A 16 3.04 -24.72 7.09
N LYS A 17 3.48 -25.99 7.02
CA LYS A 17 3.63 -26.85 8.18
C LYS A 17 4.70 -26.32 9.15
N ALA A 18 5.83 -25.86 8.64
CA ALA A 18 6.87 -25.27 9.47
C ALA A 18 6.47 -23.90 10.09
N LEU A 19 5.60 -23.14 9.41
CA LEU A 19 5.00 -21.91 9.93
C LEU A 19 3.96 -22.19 11.03
N GLU A 20 3.18 -23.27 10.94
CA GLU A 20 2.24 -23.68 12.02
C GLU A 20 2.96 -23.96 13.35
N ASP A 21 4.15 -24.56 13.30
CA ASP A 21 4.99 -24.82 14.48
C ASP A 21 5.66 -23.54 15.03
N ILE A 22 5.75 -22.48 14.23
CA ILE A 22 6.23 -21.17 14.66
C ILE A 22 5.01 -20.34 15.00
N LYS A 23 4.54 -20.35 16.26
CA LYS A 23 3.32 -19.62 16.68
C LYS A 23 3.22 -18.17 16.18
N LYS A 24 4.34 -17.45 15.99
CA LYS A 24 4.40 -16.03 15.57
C LYS A 24 5.69 -15.70 14.81
N PRO A 25 5.85 -16.07 13.53
CA PRO A 25 7.09 -15.87 12.77
C PRO A 25 7.41 -14.40 12.50
N ILE A 26 6.39 -13.55 12.41
CA ILE A 26 6.55 -12.13 12.07
C ILE A 26 6.57 -11.32 13.36
N ASP A 27 7.73 -10.74 13.68
CA ASP A 27 7.83 -9.80 14.78
C ASP A 27 7.40 -8.38 14.36
N ARG A 28 7.17 -7.54 15.37
CA ARG A 28 6.72 -6.16 15.17
C ARG A 28 7.67 -5.35 14.30
N SER A 29 8.99 -5.49 14.52
CA SER A 29 10.01 -4.77 13.75
C SER A 29 9.98 -5.15 12.27
N THR A 30 9.75 -6.42 11.94
CA THR A 30 9.57 -6.88 10.55
C THR A 30 8.32 -6.25 9.94
N ALA A 31 7.20 -6.25 10.65
CA ALA A 31 5.94 -5.65 10.17
C ALA A 31 6.04 -4.13 9.98
N GLU A 32 6.75 -3.43 10.88
CA GLU A 32 7.03 -1.99 10.75
C GLU A 32 7.91 -1.71 9.54
N LYS A 33 9.00 -2.47 9.35
CA LYS A 33 9.87 -2.35 8.18
C LYS A 33 9.13 -2.58 6.86
N VAL A 34 8.28 -3.60 6.81
CA VAL A 34 7.42 -3.87 5.65
C VAL A 34 6.50 -2.67 5.37
N GLY A 35 5.92 -2.09 6.41
CA GLY A 35 5.09 -0.89 6.31
C GLY A 35 5.83 0.31 5.75
N ASP A 36 7.02 0.59 6.26
CA ASP A 36 7.87 1.68 5.79
C ASP A 36 8.28 1.50 4.32
N ASP A 37 8.65 0.28 3.93
CA ASP A 37 9.01 -0.05 2.56
C ASP A 37 7.82 0.15 1.59
N ILE A 38 6.62 -0.28 2.00
CA ILE A 38 5.39 -0.09 1.22
C ILE A 38 5.09 1.40 1.07
N VAL A 39 5.05 2.16 2.17
CA VAL A 39 4.75 3.60 2.15
C VAL A 39 5.77 4.34 1.28
N LYS A 40 7.05 4.03 1.41
CA LYS A 40 8.12 4.64 0.60
C LYS A 40 7.92 4.38 -0.89
N ASP A 41 7.62 3.15 -1.27
CA ASP A 41 7.38 2.82 -2.67
C ASP A 41 6.09 3.43 -3.20
N MET A 42 5.02 3.49 -2.40
CA MET A 42 3.80 4.20 -2.76
C MET A 42 4.06 5.68 -3.02
N LYS A 43 4.75 6.38 -2.10
CA LYS A 43 5.12 7.79 -2.25
C LYS A 43 5.93 8.01 -3.54
N ARG A 44 6.89 7.13 -3.83
CA ARG A 44 7.67 7.17 -5.07
C ARG A 44 6.80 7.01 -6.32
N LEU A 45 5.92 6.01 -6.36
CA LEU A 45 5.04 5.78 -7.51
C LEU A 45 4.10 6.98 -7.73
N ILE A 46 3.46 7.45 -6.66
CA ILE A 46 2.54 8.59 -6.72
C ILE A 46 3.26 9.86 -7.19
N ALA A 47 4.47 10.13 -6.70
CA ALA A 47 5.29 11.27 -7.15
C ALA A 47 5.58 11.24 -8.66
N THR A 48 5.68 10.06 -9.26
CA THR A 48 5.86 9.88 -10.72
C THR A 48 4.53 9.78 -11.49
N GLY A 49 3.39 9.98 -10.83
CA GLY A 49 2.06 9.86 -11.42
C GLY A 49 1.64 8.42 -11.72
N GLN A 50 2.29 7.43 -11.10
CA GLN A 50 1.95 6.02 -11.22
C GLN A 50 1.06 5.58 -10.07
N SER A 51 0.07 4.74 -10.37
CA SER A 51 -0.77 4.12 -9.36
C SER A 51 0.03 3.05 -8.59
N PRO A 52 -0.01 3.06 -7.26
CA PRO A 52 0.51 1.98 -6.43
C PRO A 52 -0.36 0.72 -6.43
N ILE A 53 -1.53 0.75 -7.08
CA ILE A 53 -2.44 -0.39 -7.25
C ILE A 53 -2.18 -1.07 -8.60
N LYS A 54 -2.09 -2.40 -8.59
CA LYS A 54 -1.87 -3.25 -9.76
C LYS A 54 -2.98 -3.04 -10.80
N GLY A 55 -2.59 -2.93 -12.07
CA GLY A 55 -3.54 -2.80 -13.19
C GLY A 55 -4.01 -1.38 -13.49
N ASN A 56 -3.88 -0.44 -12.55
CA ASN A 56 -4.35 0.94 -12.73
C ASN A 56 -3.39 1.84 -13.55
N GLY A 57 -2.14 1.42 -13.76
CA GLY A 57 -1.19 2.14 -14.62
C GLY A 57 -0.84 3.56 -14.12
N ARG A 58 -0.82 4.54 -15.03
CA ARG A 58 -0.61 5.96 -14.70
C ARG A 58 -1.93 6.63 -14.35
N PHE A 59 -1.92 7.55 -13.38
CA PHE A 59 -3.11 8.33 -13.08
C PHE A 59 -3.55 9.13 -14.32
N PRO A 60 -4.85 9.09 -14.68
CA PRO A 60 -5.36 9.78 -15.86
C PRO A 60 -5.16 11.28 -15.71
N ALA A 61 -4.87 11.99 -16.81
CA ALA A 61 -4.83 13.45 -16.85
C ALA A 61 -6.20 14.06 -16.47
N TYR A 62 -6.26 15.37 -16.15
CA TYR A 62 -7.55 16.05 -16.00
C TYR A 62 -8.29 16.07 -17.35
N LYS A 63 -9.61 15.85 -17.31
CA LYS A 63 -10.49 15.80 -18.51
C LYS A 63 -10.52 17.12 -19.28
N ASP A 64 -10.35 18.25 -18.59
CA ASP A 64 -10.28 19.58 -19.20
C ASP A 64 -9.18 20.41 -18.51
N PRO A 65 -7.96 20.46 -19.10
CA PRO A 65 -6.84 21.23 -18.55
C PRO A 65 -7.11 22.74 -18.47
N LYS A 66 -8.05 23.28 -19.25
CA LYS A 66 -8.41 24.70 -19.25
C LYS A 66 -9.37 25.05 -18.11
N LYS A 67 -10.29 24.14 -17.79
CA LYS A 67 -11.25 24.28 -16.68
C LYS A 67 -10.64 23.86 -15.33
N TYR A 68 -9.73 22.88 -15.30
CA TYR A 68 -9.09 22.36 -14.09
C TYR A 68 -7.67 21.83 -14.35
N PRO A 69 -6.60 22.36 -13.70
CA PRO A 69 -6.40 23.73 -13.22
C PRO A 69 -5.77 24.58 -14.34
N GLY A 70 -6.47 25.66 -14.72
CA GLY A 70 -6.09 26.54 -15.81
C GLY A 70 -4.63 26.99 -15.75
N ASN A 71 -3.91 26.81 -16.86
CA ASN A 71 -2.58 27.32 -17.22
C ASN A 71 -1.44 27.22 -16.18
N ARG A 72 -1.65 26.61 -14.99
CA ARG A 72 -0.76 26.74 -13.83
C ARG A 72 -0.11 25.43 -13.38
N LYS A 73 -0.39 24.27 -13.98
CA LYS A 73 0.25 22.99 -13.59
C LYS A 73 0.73 22.17 -14.79
N SER A 74 1.83 21.43 -14.58
CA SER A 74 2.56 20.65 -15.59
C SER A 74 1.68 19.70 -16.42
N LYS A 75 2.01 19.54 -17.71
CA LYS A 75 1.35 18.60 -18.65
C LYS A 75 1.42 17.13 -18.18
N THR A 76 2.35 16.79 -17.30
CA THR A 76 2.45 15.53 -16.54
C THR A 76 3.47 15.71 -15.40
N PRO A 77 3.36 15.01 -14.27
CA PRO A 77 2.18 14.32 -13.74
C PRO A 77 1.18 15.32 -13.12
N VAL A 78 -0.05 14.85 -13.00
CA VAL A 78 -1.17 15.61 -12.46
C VAL A 78 -0.89 15.94 -10.99
N ASN A 79 -0.59 17.20 -10.68
CA ASN A 79 -0.52 17.69 -9.30
C ASN A 79 -1.95 17.73 -8.74
N LEU A 80 -2.36 16.55 -8.32
CA LEU A 80 -3.37 16.30 -7.34
C LEU A 80 -2.87 16.86 -6.01
N GLU A 81 -3.81 17.14 -5.14
CA GLU A 81 -3.58 17.23 -3.70
C GLU A 81 -2.92 15.97 -3.09
N LEU A 82 -2.52 14.97 -3.92
CA LEU A 82 -1.53 13.93 -3.66
C LEU A 82 -0.09 14.48 -3.52
N THR A 83 0.10 15.73 -3.13
CA THR A 83 1.40 16.27 -2.69
C THR A 83 1.14 17.19 -1.50
N GLY A 84 2.03 17.20 -0.49
CA GLY A 84 1.83 17.90 0.80
C GLY A 84 1.14 17.03 1.84
N ASP A 85 0.44 17.67 2.80
CA ASP A 85 -0.15 17.07 4.01
C ASP A 85 -0.90 15.74 3.79
N PHE A 86 -1.55 15.55 2.63
CA PHE A 86 -2.25 14.30 2.32
C PHE A 86 -1.30 13.11 2.13
N LEU A 87 -0.18 13.28 1.43
CA LEU A 87 0.83 12.22 1.33
C LEU A 87 1.65 12.10 2.61
N ASP A 88 1.80 13.17 3.37
CA ASP A 88 2.48 13.13 4.66
C ASP A 88 1.68 12.29 5.67
N ASP A 89 0.35 12.35 5.60
CA ASP A 89 -0.58 11.50 6.35
C ASP A 89 -0.54 10.02 5.94
N LEU A 90 0.06 9.65 4.80
CA LEU A 90 0.19 8.25 4.39
C LEU A 90 1.18 7.52 5.30
N THR A 91 0.65 6.60 6.08
CA THR A 91 1.38 5.90 7.14
C THR A 91 1.16 4.39 7.09
N SER A 92 1.95 3.68 7.88
CA SER A 92 1.80 2.26 8.15
C SER A 92 1.68 2.01 9.64
N LYS A 93 0.95 0.95 10.03
CA LYS A 93 0.82 0.51 11.41
C LYS A 93 0.99 -1.00 11.47
N ALA A 94 1.82 -1.46 12.41
CA ALA A 94 1.87 -2.86 12.78
C ALA A 94 0.71 -3.19 13.72
N ILE A 95 -0.11 -4.18 13.34
CA ILE A 95 -1.25 -4.66 14.11
C ILE A 95 -1.02 -6.12 14.51
N SER A 96 -1.60 -6.54 15.64
CA SER A 96 -1.51 -7.93 16.07
C SER A 96 -2.23 -8.84 15.07
N ASP A 97 -1.60 -9.97 14.76
CA ASP A 97 -2.09 -10.97 13.81
C ASP A 97 -1.86 -12.39 14.37
N PRO A 98 -2.64 -13.42 14.00
CA PRO A 98 -2.35 -14.80 14.39
C PRO A 98 -0.92 -15.25 14.06
N ALA A 99 -0.32 -14.77 12.98
CA ALA A 99 1.08 -15.04 12.61
C ALA A 99 2.11 -14.11 13.30
N GLY A 100 1.69 -13.32 14.28
CA GLY A 100 2.51 -12.36 15.02
C GLY A 100 2.03 -10.93 14.82
N TYR A 101 2.57 -10.26 13.80
CA TYR A 101 2.19 -8.90 13.42
C TYR A 101 1.92 -8.81 11.92
N ALA A 102 0.90 -8.03 11.55
CA ALA A 102 0.60 -7.66 10.17
C ALA A 102 0.77 -6.16 9.96
N THR A 103 0.97 -5.76 8.71
CA THR A 103 1.13 -4.36 8.31
C THR A 103 -0.19 -3.84 7.72
N THR A 104 -0.69 -2.73 8.25
CA THR A 104 -1.81 -1.99 7.67
C THR A 104 -1.33 -0.65 7.14
N ILE A 105 -1.75 -0.29 5.93
CA ILE A 105 -1.48 1.02 5.32
C ILE A 105 -2.73 1.88 5.43
N THR A 106 -2.60 3.13 5.86
CA THR A 106 -3.73 4.04 6.04
C THR A 106 -3.31 5.51 5.93
N TYR A 107 -4.29 6.40 6.00
CA TYR A 107 -4.08 7.83 6.22
C TYR A 107 -4.51 8.17 7.65
N ASP A 108 -3.66 8.86 8.41
CA ASP A 108 -3.94 9.15 9.82
C ASP A 108 -5.07 10.18 10.04
N GLY A 109 -5.23 11.14 9.13
CA GLY A 109 -6.29 12.16 9.20
C GLY A 109 -7.62 11.72 8.58
N GLN A 110 -8.75 12.00 9.26
CA GLN A 110 -10.10 11.74 8.72
C GLN A 110 -10.31 12.45 7.36
N LYS A 111 -9.82 13.70 7.25
CA LYS A 111 -9.85 14.48 6.00
C LYS A 111 -9.11 13.75 4.87
N SER A 112 -7.98 13.12 5.18
CA SER A 112 -7.16 12.36 4.24
C SER A 112 -7.85 11.05 3.84
N GLN A 113 -8.46 10.35 4.79
CA GLN A 113 -9.29 9.18 4.48
C GLN A 113 -10.48 9.53 3.58
N ASP A 114 -11.15 10.67 3.83
CA ASP A 114 -12.25 11.15 3.00
C ASP A 114 -11.78 11.53 1.58
N LYS A 115 -10.57 12.08 1.44
CA LYS A 115 -9.93 12.33 0.14
C LYS A 115 -9.64 11.05 -0.63
N GLU A 116 -9.08 10.03 0.03
CA GLU A 116 -8.87 8.72 -0.60
C GLU A 116 -10.20 8.10 -1.04
N ARG A 117 -11.27 8.21 -0.23
CA ARG A 117 -12.62 7.79 -0.63
C ARG A 117 -13.09 8.55 -1.87
N GLY A 118 -12.95 9.87 -1.88
CA GLY A 118 -13.28 10.70 -3.04
C GLY A 118 -12.50 10.32 -4.30
N HIS A 119 -11.21 9.97 -4.17
CA HIS A 119 -10.40 9.45 -5.27
C HIS A 119 -10.85 8.07 -5.75
N ARG A 120 -11.31 7.20 -4.86
CA ARG A 120 -11.88 5.90 -5.24
C ARG A 120 -13.20 6.04 -6.00
N GLU A 121 -14.05 6.95 -5.56
CA GLU A 121 -15.39 7.17 -6.13
C GLU A 121 -15.36 8.01 -7.42
N GLY A 122 -14.34 8.86 -7.59
CA GLY A 122 -14.31 9.84 -8.68
C GLY A 122 -15.20 11.04 -8.37
N ALA A 123 -15.15 11.53 -7.13
CA ALA A 123 -15.97 12.64 -6.66
C ALA A 123 -15.81 13.91 -7.52
N ASN A 124 -16.87 14.71 -7.62
CA ASN A 124 -16.89 15.98 -8.37
C ASN A 124 -16.51 15.84 -9.86
N GLY A 125 -16.84 14.70 -10.48
CA GLY A 125 -16.54 14.43 -11.90
C GLY A 125 -15.06 14.16 -12.19
N GLN A 126 -14.24 14.00 -11.14
CA GLN A 126 -12.82 13.66 -11.28
C GLN A 126 -12.68 12.18 -11.68
N PRO A 127 -11.64 11.82 -12.46
CA PRO A 127 -11.32 10.42 -12.70
C PRO A 127 -10.99 9.69 -11.39
N LYS A 128 -11.27 8.39 -11.34
CA LYS A 128 -10.89 7.52 -10.21
C LYS A 128 -9.36 7.42 -10.11
N ARG A 129 -8.83 7.61 -8.91
CA ARG A 129 -7.39 7.60 -8.59
C ARG A 129 -7.08 7.01 -7.20
N PRO A 130 -7.63 5.84 -6.85
CA PRO A 130 -7.35 5.23 -5.54
C PRO A 130 -5.86 4.97 -5.37
N THR A 131 -5.37 5.13 -4.15
CA THR A 131 -3.95 4.95 -3.80
C THR A 131 -3.71 3.76 -2.89
N ILE A 132 -4.71 3.34 -2.10
CA ILE A 132 -4.59 2.15 -1.26
C ILE A 132 -5.40 1.03 -1.91
N PRO A 133 -4.89 -0.20 -2.09
CA PRO A 133 -5.72 -1.32 -2.56
C PRO A 133 -6.91 -1.58 -1.63
N ALA A 134 -8.10 -1.78 -2.17
CA ALA A 134 -9.23 -2.29 -1.42
C ALA A 134 -9.04 -3.76 -1.05
N ALA A 135 -9.60 -4.17 0.09
CA ALA A 135 -9.53 -5.55 0.57
C ALA A 135 -10.14 -6.58 -0.39
N SER A 136 -11.06 -6.18 -1.29
CA SER A 136 -11.67 -7.06 -2.28
C SER A 136 -11.05 -6.87 -3.66
N GLY A 137 -10.15 -7.76 -4.07
CA GLY A 137 -9.72 -7.95 -5.46
C GLY A 137 -8.70 -6.94 -6.00
N GLU A 138 -8.31 -5.91 -5.23
CA GLU A 138 -7.20 -5.03 -5.57
C GLU A 138 -5.92 -5.48 -4.87
N ASP A 139 -4.78 -5.29 -5.54
CA ASP A 139 -3.46 -5.69 -5.06
C ASP A 139 -2.51 -4.51 -5.23
N PHE A 140 -1.45 -4.45 -4.42
CA PHE A 140 -0.36 -3.53 -4.67
C PHE A 140 0.33 -3.82 -6.01
N ALA A 141 0.90 -2.77 -6.61
CA ALA A 141 1.74 -2.87 -7.79
C ALA A 141 2.86 -3.89 -7.58
N VAL A 142 3.22 -4.61 -8.65
CA VAL A 142 4.17 -5.74 -8.59
C VAL A 142 5.48 -5.35 -7.91
N SER A 143 6.00 -4.15 -8.18
CA SER A 143 7.23 -3.65 -7.54
C SER A 143 7.14 -3.55 -6.02
N ILE A 144 6.00 -3.08 -5.49
CA ILE A 144 5.75 -3.02 -4.05
C ILE A 144 5.62 -4.46 -3.51
N LYS A 145 4.83 -5.29 -4.21
CA LYS A 145 4.58 -6.68 -3.84
C LYS A 145 5.85 -7.50 -3.70
N THR A 146 6.72 -7.44 -4.69
CA THR A 146 7.99 -8.15 -4.67
C THR A 146 8.85 -7.72 -3.49
N ARG A 147 8.93 -6.42 -3.18
CA ARG A 147 9.77 -5.92 -2.08
C ARG A 147 9.33 -6.45 -0.73
N TYR A 148 8.06 -6.25 -0.35
CA TYR A 148 7.62 -6.74 0.96
C TYR A 148 7.59 -8.27 1.04
N THR A 149 7.32 -8.97 -0.07
CA THR A 149 7.36 -10.43 -0.11
C THR A 149 8.77 -10.95 0.18
N ASN A 150 9.81 -10.29 -0.34
CA ASN A 150 11.19 -10.65 -0.06
C ASN A 150 11.54 -10.42 1.42
N THR A 151 11.14 -9.27 2.00
CA THR A 151 11.35 -9.00 3.43
C THR A 151 10.70 -10.06 4.32
N LEU A 152 9.46 -10.44 4.02
CA LEU A 152 8.76 -11.51 4.76
C LEU A 152 9.43 -12.88 4.56
N ARG A 153 9.83 -13.19 3.32
CA ARG A 153 10.53 -14.45 2.99
C ARG A 153 11.83 -14.57 3.77
N ASP A 154 12.66 -13.53 3.77
CA ASP A 154 13.95 -13.52 4.47
C ASP A 154 13.74 -13.71 5.98
N ARG A 155 12.72 -13.06 6.55
CA ARG A 155 12.34 -13.27 7.95
C ARG A 155 11.97 -14.72 8.22
N ILE A 156 11.09 -15.30 7.40
CA ILE A 156 10.65 -16.69 7.59
C ILE A 156 11.84 -17.65 7.50
N ILE A 157 12.74 -17.47 6.53
CA ILE A 157 13.95 -18.28 6.39
C ILE A 157 14.85 -18.14 7.64
N ALA A 158 15.05 -16.93 8.14
CA ALA A 158 15.86 -16.70 9.34
C ALA A 158 15.29 -17.42 10.57
N VAL A 159 13.97 -17.37 10.77
CA VAL A 159 13.31 -18.06 11.88
C VAL A 159 13.43 -19.58 11.74
N LEU A 160 13.30 -20.11 10.51
CA LEU A 160 13.47 -21.54 10.26
C LEU A 160 14.91 -22.03 10.50
N LYS A 161 15.91 -21.23 10.12
CA LYS A 161 17.33 -21.57 10.35
C LYS A 161 17.73 -21.50 11.81
N GLY A 162 17.15 -20.58 12.59
CA GLY A 162 17.41 -20.44 14.03
C GLY A 162 16.69 -21.46 14.91
N LYS A 163 15.83 -22.32 14.33
CA LYS A 163 15.17 -23.45 15.00
C LYS A 163 15.94 -24.78 14.87
N GLY A 164 17.09 -24.78 14.19
CA GLY A 164 17.98 -25.95 14.02
C GLY A 164 19.05 -26.04 15.08
#